data_AF-A0A0Q8EGD0-F1
#
_entry.id   AF-A0A0Q8EGD0-F1
#
_cell.length_a   1.000
_cell.length_b   1.000
_cell.length_c   1.000
_cell.angle_alpha   90.00
_cell.angle_beta   90.00
_cell.angle_gamma   90.00
#
_symmetry.space_group_name_H-M   'P 1'
#
loop_
_entity.id
_entity.type
_entity.pdbx_description
1 polymer ?
#
loop_
_entity_poly.entity_id
_entity_poly.type
_entity_poly.pdbx_seq_one_letter_code
_entity_poly.pdbx_strand_id
1 'polypeptide(L)'
;MYDPTVARLTYRALLGRRRAAILFVLPALLLVIAAAVRMFAGADDQIASDVLGGFAIATMVPLIGVIAGTGAIGPEIDDGSIVYLLSKPVKRPTIIFTKLIVAIAVTMVFSALPTLLAGLILNGNGQQVAVAYTIAALVASIAYSALFLLLGTVSRHAVVLGLVYALVWEALFGSLVPGARTLSVQQWSLAVAQKVAGDGAVTSDVGLPLATVLLVAVTVVATWYAGQKLRTLKLAGEE
;
A
#
# COMPACT_ATOMS: atom_id res chain seq x y z
N MET A 1 9.21 -17.83 7.85
CA MET A 1 10.63 -18.01 7.48
C MET A 1 10.78 -17.49 6.06
N TYR A 2 11.77 -16.65 5.78
CA TYR A 2 11.97 -15.92 4.53
C TYR A 2 12.79 -16.74 3.53
N ASP A 3 12.47 -16.68 2.24
CA ASP A 3 13.24 -17.33 1.16
C ASP A 3 13.89 -16.29 0.23
N PRO A 4 15.23 -16.18 0.18
CA PRO A 4 15.92 -15.14 -0.60
C PRO A 4 15.76 -15.31 -2.12
N THR A 5 15.53 -16.54 -2.60
CA THR A 5 15.34 -16.80 -4.03
C THR A 5 13.97 -16.34 -4.48
N VAL A 6 12.92 -16.67 -3.72
CA VAL A 6 11.55 -16.20 -3.97
C VAL A 6 11.50 -14.66 -3.91
N ALA A 7 12.20 -14.06 -2.94
CA ALA A 7 12.27 -12.62 -2.81
C ALA A 7 12.91 -11.95 -4.05
N ARG A 8 14.05 -12.47 -4.51
CA ARG A 8 14.75 -11.94 -5.69
C ARG A 8 13.92 -12.07 -6.97
N LEU A 9 13.22 -13.19 -7.15
CA LEU A 9 12.33 -13.39 -8.30
C LEU A 9 11.15 -12.41 -8.27
N THR A 10 10.50 -12.29 -7.12
CA THR A 10 9.36 -11.37 -6.93
C THR A 10 9.79 -9.92 -7.14
N TYR A 11 10.93 -9.51 -6.59
CA TYR A 11 11.49 -8.17 -6.79
C TYR A 11 11.75 -7.87 -8.27
N ARG A 12 12.36 -8.81 -9.00
CA ARG A 12 12.61 -8.65 -10.44
C ARG A 12 11.33 -8.62 -11.26
N ALA A 13 10.31 -9.38 -10.88
CA ALA A 13 9.02 -9.39 -11.53
C ALA A 13 8.27 -8.06 -11.33
N LEU A 14 8.33 -7.50 -10.12
CA LEU A 14 7.72 -6.22 -9.79
C LEU A 14 8.44 -5.03 -10.45
N LEU A 15 9.77 -5.00 -10.36
CA LEU A 15 10.58 -3.89 -10.86
C LEU A 15 11.18 -4.13 -12.26
N GLY A 16 10.56 -5.02 -13.04
CA GLY A 16 10.90 -5.15 -14.46
C GLY A 16 10.70 -3.83 -15.21
N ARG A 17 11.57 -3.53 -16.19
CA ARG A 17 11.70 -2.22 -16.86
C ARG A 17 10.39 -1.49 -17.15
N ARG A 18 9.38 -2.17 -17.71
CA ARG A 18 8.09 -1.55 -18.08
C ARG A 18 7.14 -1.33 -16.90
N ARG A 19 7.10 -2.25 -15.92
CA ARG A 19 6.21 -2.15 -14.74
C ARG A 19 6.76 -1.19 -13.69
N ALA A 20 8.08 -1.15 -13.51
CA ALA A 20 8.75 -0.17 -12.66
C ALA A 20 8.44 1.26 -13.08
N ALA A 21 8.38 1.54 -14.40
CA ALA A 21 8.08 2.88 -14.90
C ALA A 21 6.72 3.40 -14.42
N ILE A 22 5.68 2.56 -14.42
CA ILE A 22 4.34 2.92 -13.93
C ILE A 22 4.37 3.26 -12.43
N LEU A 23 5.17 2.52 -11.66
CA LEU A 23 5.32 2.75 -10.22
C LEU A 23 5.97 4.10 -9.89
N PHE A 24 6.76 4.65 -10.80
CA PHE A 24 7.37 5.99 -10.66
C PHE A 24 6.43 7.13 -11.04
N VAL A 25 5.35 6.89 -11.80
CA VAL A 25 4.47 7.96 -12.28
C VAL A 25 3.79 8.70 -11.13
N LEU A 26 3.17 7.97 -10.18
CA LEU A 26 2.46 8.59 -9.06
C LEU A 26 3.41 9.34 -8.10
N PRO A 27 4.56 8.77 -7.69
CA PRO A 27 5.60 9.50 -6.95
C PRO A 27 6.10 10.76 -7.63
N ALA A 28 6.42 10.67 -8.93
CA ALA A 28 6.90 11.82 -9.69
C ALA A 28 5.82 12.90 -9.75
N LEU A 29 4.56 12.52 -9.97
CA LEU A 29 3.42 13.44 -9.97
C LEU A 29 3.27 14.13 -8.60
N LEU A 30 3.38 13.40 -7.49
CA LEU A 30 3.34 14.01 -6.14
C LEU A 30 4.44 15.07 -5.98
N LEU A 31 5.67 14.77 -6.40
CA LEU A 31 6.79 15.71 -6.28
C LEU A 31 6.61 16.94 -7.17
N VAL A 32 6.06 16.77 -8.38
CA VAL A 32 5.73 17.88 -9.28
C VAL A 32 4.64 18.76 -8.66
N ILE A 33 3.58 18.17 -8.11
CA ILE A 33 2.52 18.90 -7.41
C ILE A 33 3.12 19.66 -6.21
N ALA A 34 3.93 19.00 -5.39
CA ALA A 34 4.56 19.60 -4.23
C ALA A 34 5.44 20.82 -4.60
N ALA A 35 6.27 20.69 -5.64
CA ALA A 35 7.11 21.77 -6.12
C ALA A 35 6.29 22.93 -6.73
N ALA A 36 5.24 22.63 -7.50
CA ALA A 36 4.36 23.63 -8.08
C ALA A 36 3.62 24.40 -6.98
N VAL A 37 3.01 23.71 -6.02
CA VAL A 37 2.33 24.33 -4.86
C VAL A 37 3.30 25.21 -4.10
N ARG A 38 4.51 24.72 -3.78
CA ARG A 38 5.54 25.51 -3.10
C ARG A 38 5.90 26.78 -3.86
N MET A 39 5.97 26.71 -5.19
CA MET A 39 6.32 27.84 -6.05
C MET A 39 5.21 28.91 -6.10
N PHE A 40 3.95 28.50 -6.16
CA PHE A 40 2.82 29.43 -6.33
C PHE A 40 2.21 29.92 -5.01
N ALA A 41 2.10 29.05 -4.00
CA ALA A 41 1.43 29.31 -2.74
C ALA A 41 2.39 29.55 -1.56
N GLY A 42 3.67 29.21 -1.70
CA GLY A 42 4.66 29.34 -0.63
C GLY A 42 4.59 28.23 0.41
N ALA A 43 5.02 28.54 1.63
CA ALA A 43 5.02 27.62 2.77
C ALA A 43 3.70 27.69 3.53
N ASP A 44 2.88 26.64 3.46
CA ASP A 44 1.60 26.58 4.16
C ASP A 44 1.35 25.16 4.70
N ASP A 45 1.10 25.05 6.01
CA ASP A 45 0.89 23.78 6.71
C ASP A 45 -0.42 23.09 6.28
N GLN A 46 -1.48 23.87 6.07
CA GLN A 46 -2.79 23.33 5.71
C GLN A 46 -2.74 22.77 4.29
N ILE A 47 -2.19 23.52 3.33
CA ILE A 47 -2.05 23.06 1.95
C ILE A 47 -1.13 21.83 1.89
N ALA A 48 -0.06 21.79 2.69
CA ALA A 48 0.80 20.63 2.77
C ALA A 48 0.04 19.39 3.25
N SER A 49 -0.76 19.53 4.32
CA SER A 49 -1.59 18.45 4.84
C SER A 49 -2.67 18.00 3.84
N ASP A 50 -3.29 18.93 3.11
CA ASP A 50 -4.30 18.60 2.11
C ASP A 50 -3.71 17.81 0.94
N VAL A 51 -2.53 18.21 0.45
CA VAL A 51 -1.83 17.51 -0.63
C VAL A 51 -1.34 16.13 -0.18
N LEU A 52 -0.71 16.03 0.99
CA LEU A 52 -0.20 14.75 1.49
C LEU A 52 -1.33 13.81 1.88
N GLY A 53 -2.35 14.29 2.58
CA GLY A 53 -3.51 13.50 2.97
C GLY A 53 -4.35 13.05 1.76
N GLY A 54 -4.73 14.00 0.89
CA GLY A 54 -5.62 13.75 -0.24
C GLY A 54 -4.96 13.02 -1.40
N PHE A 55 -3.73 13.40 -1.77
CA PHE A 55 -3.04 12.73 -2.88
C PHE A 55 -2.16 11.58 -2.39
N ALA A 56 -1.25 11.84 -1.45
CA ALA A 56 -0.25 10.83 -1.08
C ALA A 56 -0.90 9.62 -0.36
N ILE A 57 -1.70 9.87 0.68
CA ILE A 57 -2.30 8.77 1.46
C ILE A 57 -3.58 8.23 0.82
N ALA A 58 -4.52 9.09 0.39
CA ALA A 58 -5.82 8.60 -0.11
C ALA A 58 -5.75 7.98 -1.51
N THR A 59 -4.79 8.41 -2.34
CA THR A 59 -4.72 7.98 -3.75
C THR A 59 -3.47 7.19 -4.05
N MET A 60 -2.29 7.77 -3.84
CA MET A 60 -1.03 7.18 -4.27
C MET A 60 -0.70 5.87 -3.52
N VAL A 61 -0.76 5.86 -2.18
CA VAL A 61 -0.41 4.68 -1.37
C VAL A 61 -1.28 3.46 -1.72
N PRO A 62 -2.64 3.55 -1.78
CA PRO A 62 -3.47 2.42 -2.19
C PRO A 62 -3.14 1.93 -3.60
N LEU A 63 -2.98 2.82 -4.57
CA LEU A 63 -2.70 2.44 -5.96
C LEU A 63 -1.34 1.74 -6.11
N ILE A 64 -0.31 2.25 -5.42
CA ILE A 64 1.00 1.59 -5.35
C ILE A 64 0.86 0.22 -4.68
N GLY A 65 0.07 0.13 -3.60
CA GLY A 65 -0.27 -1.12 -2.93
C GLY A 65 -0.97 -2.12 -3.85
N VAL A 66 -1.90 -1.68 -4.70
CA VAL A 66 -2.57 -2.55 -5.70
C VAL A 66 -1.53 -3.11 -6.64
N ILE A 67 -0.68 -2.26 -7.22
CA ILE A 67 0.34 -2.67 -8.20
C ILE A 67 1.33 -3.67 -7.56
N ALA A 68 1.87 -3.35 -6.39
CA ALA A 68 2.88 -4.16 -5.73
C ALA A 68 2.29 -5.45 -5.12
N GLY A 69 1.15 -5.36 -4.43
CA GLY A 69 0.50 -6.48 -3.77
C GLY A 69 -0.04 -7.51 -4.76
N THR A 70 -0.83 -7.07 -5.75
CA THR A 70 -1.34 -7.99 -6.79
C THR A 70 -0.22 -8.48 -7.70
N GLY A 71 0.73 -7.62 -8.08
CA GLY A 71 1.86 -7.97 -8.94
C GLY A 71 2.84 -8.96 -8.30
N ALA A 72 2.84 -9.10 -6.98
CA ALA A 72 3.73 -10.03 -6.29
C ALA A 72 3.35 -11.49 -6.51
N ILE A 73 2.09 -11.80 -6.81
CA ILE A 73 1.60 -13.17 -6.99
C ILE A 73 0.74 -13.38 -8.24
N GLY A 74 -0.02 -12.37 -8.68
CA GLY A 74 -0.96 -12.46 -9.80
C GLY A 74 -0.35 -13.08 -11.07
N PRO A 75 0.81 -12.60 -11.57
CA PRO A 75 1.41 -13.16 -12.78
C PRO A 75 1.71 -14.67 -12.69
N GLU A 76 2.11 -15.16 -11.51
CA GLU A 76 2.39 -16.58 -11.33
C GLU A 76 1.11 -17.43 -11.37
N ILE A 77 0.00 -16.88 -10.87
CA ILE A 77 -1.31 -17.54 -10.89
C ILE A 77 -1.92 -17.50 -12.29
N ASP A 78 -1.86 -16.35 -12.95
CA ASP A 78 -2.45 -16.13 -14.26
C ASP A 78 -1.74 -16.94 -15.35
N ASP A 79 -0.40 -17.03 -15.29
CA ASP A 79 0.41 -17.81 -16.23
C ASP A 79 0.43 -19.31 -15.90
N GLY A 80 -0.24 -19.75 -14.83
CA GLY A 80 -0.20 -21.13 -14.32
C GLY A 80 1.16 -21.58 -13.76
N SER A 81 2.18 -20.73 -13.85
CA SER A 81 3.55 -21.03 -13.43
C SER A 81 3.71 -21.21 -11.92
N ILE A 82 2.71 -20.84 -11.12
CA ILE A 82 2.68 -21.07 -9.67
C ILE A 82 2.83 -22.55 -9.33
N VAL A 83 2.40 -23.47 -10.21
CA VAL A 83 2.57 -24.92 -10.02
C VAL A 83 4.06 -25.30 -9.90
N TYR A 84 4.94 -24.67 -10.69
CA TYR A 84 6.39 -24.91 -10.59
C TYR A 84 7.00 -24.35 -9.30
N LEU A 85 6.41 -23.31 -8.72
CA LEU A 85 6.80 -22.85 -7.38
C LEU A 85 6.29 -23.81 -6.30
N LEU A 86 5.10 -24.36 -6.48
CA LEU A 86 4.47 -25.31 -5.56
C LEU A 86 5.09 -26.71 -5.60
N SER A 87 5.83 -27.06 -6.65
CA SER A 87 6.59 -28.31 -6.75
C SER A 87 7.92 -28.28 -5.99
N LYS A 88 8.42 -27.09 -5.63
CA LYS A 88 9.58 -26.96 -4.76
C LYS A 88 9.22 -27.33 -3.31
N PRO A 89 10.15 -27.92 -2.53
CA PRO A 89 9.92 -28.31 -1.14
C PRO A 89 9.91 -27.10 -0.17
N VAL A 90 9.15 -26.05 -0.51
CA VAL A 90 9.01 -24.83 0.28
C VAL A 90 7.59 -24.77 0.85
N LYS A 91 7.46 -24.49 2.14
CA LYS A 91 6.15 -24.35 2.80
C LYS A 91 5.36 -23.20 2.15
N ARG A 92 4.11 -23.43 1.75
CA ARG A 92 3.28 -22.40 1.08
C ARG A 92 3.14 -21.08 1.86
N PRO A 93 2.98 -21.09 3.20
CA PRO A 93 2.98 -19.84 3.98
C PRO A 93 4.30 -19.05 3.89
N THR A 94 5.45 -19.72 3.70
CA THR A 94 6.75 -19.07 3.49
C THR A 94 6.77 -18.30 2.18
N ILE A 95 6.15 -18.83 1.12
CA ILE A 95 6.05 -18.15 -0.18
C ILE A 95 5.25 -16.85 -0.03
N ILE A 96 4.06 -16.92 0.59
CA ILE A 96 3.24 -15.71 0.84
C ILE A 96 3.95 -14.70 1.70
N PHE A 97 4.52 -15.13 2.82
CA PHE A 97 5.21 -14.23 3.73
C PHE A 97 6.38 -13.53 3.05
N THR A 98 7.15 -14.26 2.24
CA THR A 98 8.29 -13.69 1.49
C THR A 98 7.81 -12.69 0.43
N LYS A 99 6.77 -13.04 -0.35
CA LYS A 99 6.18 -12.14 -1.34
C LYS A 99 5.60 -10.88 -0.71
N LEU A 100 4.96 -11.03 0.45
CA LEU A 100 4.42 -9.92 1.22
C LEU A 100 5.53 -8.97 1.67
N ILE A 101 6.65 -9.49 2.19
CA ILE A 101 7.79 -8.63 2.57
C ILE A 101 8.28 -7.81 1.37
N VAL A 102 8.43 -8.43 0.20
CA VAL A 102 8.85 -7.71 -1.00
C VAL A 102 7.82 -6.67 -1.42
N ALA A 103 6.53 -7.02 -1.42
CA ALA A 103 5.45 -6.09 -1.75
C ALA A 103 5.44 -4.89 -0.78
N ILE A 104 5.53 -5.15 0.53
CA ILE A 104 5.61 -4.09 1.56
C ILE A 104 6.82 -3.20 1.32
N ALA A 105 8.00 -3.77 1.10
CA ALA A 105 9.22 -3.00 0.89
C ALA A 105 9.12 -2.10 -0.36
N VAL A 106 8.60 -2.64 -1.47
CA VAL A 106 8.38 -1.86 -2.69
C VAL A 106 7.35 -0.76 -2.44
N THR A 107 6.19 -1.08 -1.84
CA THR A 107 5.15 -0.09 -1.53
C THR A 107 5.69 1.02 -0.62
N MET A 108 6.45 0.68 0.42
CA MET A 108 7.07 1.64 1.33
C MET A 108 8.06 2.56 0.62
N VAL A 109 8.98 2.00 -0.18
CA VAL A 109 9.98 2.80 -0.91
C VAL A 109 9.32 3.78 -1.85
N PHE A 110 8.31 3.32 -2.60
CA PHE A 110 7.64 4.15 -3.60
C PHE A 110 6.54 5.04 -3.03
N SER A 111 6.12 4.86 -1.79
CA SER A 111 5.10 5.71 -1.18
C SER A 111 5.68 6.63 -0.11
N ALA A 112 6.43 6.09 0.85
CA ALA A 112 6.92 6.83 2.01
C ALA A 112 8.06 7.80 1.64
N LEU A 113 9.03 7.40 0.79
CA LEU A 113 10.12 8.30 0.41
C LEU A 113 9.61 9.52 -0.38
N PRO A 114 8.76 9.37 -1.41
CA PRO A 114 8.20 10.53 -2.11
C PRO A 114 7.32 11.39 -1.22
N THR A 115 6.57 10.79 -0.29
CA THR A 115 5.76 11.52 0.70
C THR A 115 6.64 12.37 1.61
N LEU A 116 7.76 11.82 2.10
CA LEU A 116 8.72 12.57 2.92
C LEU A 116 9.31 13.74 2.13
N LEU A 117 9.80 13.48 0.92
CA LEU A 117 10.39 14.50 0.05
C LEU A 117 9.36 15.59 -0.30
N ALA A 118 8.13 15.21 -0.63
CA ALA A 118 7.05 16.15 -0.91
C ALA A 118 6.73 17.03 0.30
N GLY A 119 6.62 16.45 1.50
CA GLY A 119 6.37 17.22 2.72
C GLY A 119 7.51 18.17 3.07
N LEU A 120 8.76 17.77 2.81
CA LEU A 120 9.93 18.65 2.95
C LEU A 120 9.90 19.81 1.94
N ILE A 121 9.50 19.55 0.69
CA ILE A 121 9.36 20.58 -0.35
C ILE A 121 8.24 21.56 0.01
N LEU A 122 7.08 21.05 0.45
CA LEU A 122 5.88 21.84 0.73
C LEU A 122 6.08 22.81 1.90
N ASN A 123 6.52 22.31 3.06
CA ASN A 123 6.68 23.15 4.24
C ASN A 123 7.92 22.85 5.10
N GLY A 124 8.97 22.24 4.54
CA GLY A 124 10.22 22.04 5.29
C GLY A 124 10.06 21.21 6.58
N ASN A 125 9.00 20.40 6.68
CA ASN A 125 8.59 19.66 7.88
C ASN A 125 8.12 20.54 9.08
N GLY A 126 7.49 21.69 8.80
CA GLY A 126 6.67 22.42 9.78
C GLY A 126 5.69 21.48 10.49
N GLN A 127 5.54 21.64 11.81
CA GLN A 127 4.68 20.82 12.67
C GLN A 127 4.86 19.29 12.53
N GLN A 128 6.03 18.83 12.08
CA GLN A 128 6.31 17.42 11.81
C GLN A 128 5.38 16.77 10.76
N VAL A 129 4.74 17.57 9.90
CA VAL A 129 3.79 17.12 8.86
C VAL A 129 4.42 16.08 7.94
N ALA A 130 5.62 16.34 7.43
CA ALA A 130 6.29 15.43 6.49
C ALA A 130 6.57 14.07 7.14
N VAL A 131 7.06 14.07 8.38
CA VAL A 131 7.33 12.84 9.15
C VAL A 131 6.04 12.09 9.47
N ALA A 132 5.00 12.79 9.92
CA ALA A 132 3.71 12.18 10.26
C ALA A 132 3.09 11.47 9.05
N TYR A 133 2.99 12.13 7.90
CA TYR A 133 2.46 11.50 6.68
C TYR A 133 3.37 10.39 6.15
N THR A 134 4.69 10.46 6.36
CA THR A 134 5.60 9.37 6.04
C THR A 134 5.28 8.13 6.89
N ILE A 135 5.02 8.30 8.19
CA ILE A 135 4.61 7.21 9.08
C ILE A 135 3.26 6.63 8.65
N ALA A 136 2.28 7.48 8.31
CA ALA A 136 1.01 7.01 7.75
C ALA A 136 1.24 6.15 6.50
N ALA A 137 2.05 6.63 5.55
CA ALA A 137 2.37 5.91 4.32
C ALA A 137 3.05 4.56 4.60
N LEU A 138 3.99 4.49 5.55
CA LEU A 138 4.65 3.25 5.94
C LEU A 138 3.65 2.23 6.52
N VAL A 139 2.79 2.67 7.43
CA VAL A 139 1.81 1.82 8.10
C VAL A 139 0.73 1.35 7.11
N ALA A 140 0.19 2.26 6.31
CA ALA A 140 -0.77 1.94 5.25
C ALA A 140 -0.18 0.94 4.24
N SER A 141 1.10 1.09 3.87
CA SER A 141 1.78 0.19 2.95
C SER A 141 1.75 -1.26 3.40
N ILE A 142 1.80 -1.52 4.72
CA ILE A 142 1.73 -2.88 5.29
C ILE A 142 0.35 -3.48 5.03
N ALA A 143 -0.70 -2.77 5.45
CA ALA A 143 -2.08 -3.25 5.37
C ALA A 143 -2.54 -3.41 3.91
N TYR A 144 -2.29 -2.42 3.06
CA TYR A 144 -2.64 -2.49 1.64
C TYR A 144 -1.89 -3.61 0.93
N SER A 145 -0.59 -3.78 1.17
CA SER A 145 0.16 -4.88 0.54
C SER A 145 -0.41 -6.24 0.94
N ALA A 146 -0.83 -6.43 2.19
CA ALA A 146 -1.46 -7.67 2.65
C ALA A 146 -2.83 -7.91 2.00
N LEU A 147 -3.68 -6.89 1.95
CA LEU A 147 -5.01 -6.96 1.32
C LEU A 147 -4.92 -7.24 -0.18
N PHE A 148 -4.08 -6.51 -0.91
CA PHE A 148 -3.98 -6.66 -2.35
C PHE A 148 -3.25 -7.93 -2.77
N LEU A 149 -2.30 -8.41 -1.96
CA LEU A 149 -1.72 -9.73 -2.17
C LEU A 149 -2.75 -10.84 -1.93
N LEU A 150 -3.60 -10.72 -0.92
CA LEU A 150 -4.73 -11.63 -0.72
C LEU A 150 -5.64 -11.63 -1.96
N LEU A 151 -6.04 -10.45 -2.46
CA LEU A 151 -6.87 -10.35 -3.65
C LEU A 151 -6.19 -10.99 -4.88
N GLY A 152 -4.88 -10.75 -5.05
CA GLY A 152 -4.04 -11.42 -6.06
C GLY A 152 -4.02 -12.94 -5.94
N THR A 153 -4.17 -13.47 -4.72
CA THR A 153 -4.18 -14.91 -4.46
C THR A 153 -5.55 -15.54 -4.75
N VAL A 154 -6.63 -14.79 -4.56
CA VAL A 154 -8.01 -15.31 -4.61
C VAL A 154 -8.67 -15.09 -5.97
N SER A 155 -8.26 -14.07 -6.73
CA SER A 155 -8.93 -13.64 -7.97
C SER A 155 -7.95 -13.40 -9.12
N ARG A 156 -8.34 -13.82 -10.33
CA ARG A 156 -7.65 -13.47 -11.60
C ARG A 156 -7.79 -11.99 -11.97
N HIS A 157 -8.84 -11.32 -11.46
CA HIS A 157 -9.11 -9.90 -11.72
C HIS A 157 -8.70 -9.01 -10.53
N ALA A 158 -7.67 -9.42 -9.78
CA ALA A 158 -7.26 -8.77 -8.55
C ALA A 158 -6.92 -7.28 -8.72
N VAL A 159 -6.33 -6.89 -9.85
CA VAL A 159 -6.02 -5.49 -10.15
C VAL A 159 -7.31 -4.67 -10.23
N VAL A 160 -8.33 -5.16 -10.95
CA VAL A 160 -9.61 -4.45 -11.09
C VAL A 160 -10.30 -4.33 -9.74
N LEU A 161 -10.39 -5.41 -8.97
CA LEU A 161 -10.97 -5.38 -7.62
C LEU A 161 -10.21 -4.44 -6.69
N GLY A 162 -8.88 -4.45 -6.76
CA GLY A 162 -8.03 -3.57 -5.98
C GLY A 162 -8.22 -2.10 -6.32
N LEU A 163 -8.36 -1.78 -7.62
CA LEU A 163 -8.66 -0.42 -8.09
C LEU A 163 -10.05 0.04 -7.66
N VAL A 164 -11.07 -0.83 -7.76
CA VAL A 164 -12.42 -0.51 -7.27
C VAL A 164 -12.37 -0.23 -5.76
N TYR A 165 -11.67 -1.05 -4.99
CA TYR A 165 -11.48 -0.77 -3.56
C TYR A 165 -10.76 0.56 -3.33
N ALA A 166 -9.60 0.79 -3.96
CA ALA A 166 -8.83 2.03 -3.76
C ALA A 166 -9.60 3.30 -4.17
N LEU A 167 -10.29 3.27 -5.31
CA LEU A 167 -10.94 4.46 -5.86
C LEU A 167 -12.36 4.66 -5.32
N VAL A 168 -13.12 3.59 -5.16
CA VAL A 168 -14.52 3.67 -4.72
C VAL A 168 -14.60 3.63 -3.20
N TRP A 169 -13.89 2.72 -2.53
CA TRP A 169 -13.97 2.61 -1.07
C TRP A 169 -13.16 3.71 -0.37
N GLU A 170 -11.87 3.82 -0.66
CA GLU A 170 -11.00 4.77 0.07
C GLU A 170 -11.26 6.22 -0.39
N ALA A 171 -11.22 6.50 -1.70
CA ALA A 171 -11.35 7.89 -2.18
C ALA A 171 -12.80 8.42 -2.16
N LEU A 172 -13.81 7.62 -2.52
CA LEU A 172 -15.20 8.09 -2.59
C LEU A 172 -15.95 7.88 -1.28
N PHE A 173 -16.05 6.64 -0.77
CA PHE A 173 -16.77 6.40 0.49
C PHE A 173 -16.03 6.92 1.71
N GLY A 174 -14.70 6.79 1.74
CA GLY A 174 -13.86 7.34 2.80
C GLY A 174 -13.87 8.87 2.87
N SER A 175 -14.16 9.57 1.77
CA SER A 175 -14.32 11.04 1.83
C SER A 175 -15.74 11.48 2.19
N LEU A 176 -16.78 10.78 1.71
CA LEU A 176 -18.16 11.24 1.79
C LEU A 176 -18.95 10.71 3.00
N VAL A 177 -18.63 9.52 3.52
CA VAL A 177 -19.46 8.84 4.53
C VAL A 177 -18.68 8.70 5.85
N PRO A 178 -19.04 9.45 6.91
CA PRO A 178 -18.35 9.41 8.20
C PRO A 178 -18.28 8.00 8.82
N GLY A 179 -19.33 7.19 8.67
CA GLY A 179 -19.31 5.79 9.12
C GLY A 179 -18.31 4.92 8.35
N ALA A 180 -18.14 5.14 7.04
CA ALA A 180 -17.22 4.37 6.22
C ALA A 180 -15.76 4.69 6.52
N ARG A 181 -15.46 5.91 6.98
CA ARG A 181 -14.12 6.32 7.45
C ARG A 181 -13.58 5.43 8.57
N THR A 182 -14.46 4.93 9.43
CA THR A 182 -14.05 4.02 10.51
C THR A 182 -13.54 2.67 10.00
N LEU A 183 -13.87 2.29 8.76
CA LEU A 183 -13.46 1.05 8.10
C LEU A 183 -12.43 1.28 6.98
N SER A 184 -11.80 2.46 6.95
CA SER A 184 -10.81 2.83 5.95
C SER A 184 -9.38 2.60 6.49
N VAL A 185 -8.56 1.91 5.69
CA VAL A 185 -7.14 1.68 6.03
C VAL A 185 -6.38 3.01 6.06
N GLN A 186 -6.77 3.97 5.21
CA GLN A 186 -6.26 5.33 5.23
C GLN A 186 -6.44 5.96 6.62
N GLN A 187 -7.66 5.95 7.16
CA GLN A 187 -7.97 6.56 8.46
C GLN A 187 -7.24 5.87 9.62
N TRP A 188 -7.09 4.54 9.57
CA TRP A 188 -6.32 3.83 10.58
C TRP A 188 -4.83 4.23 10.55
N SER A 189 -4.27 4.43 9.36
CA SER A 189 -2.88 4.88 9.22
C SER A 189 -2.67 6.34 9.67
N LEU A 190 -3.64 7.22 9.40
CA LEU A 190 -3.63 8.61 9.85
C LEU A 190 -3.73 8.72 11.37
N ALA A 191 -4.46 7.82 12.03
CA ALA A 191 -4.52 7.76 13.50
C ALA A 191 -3.14 7.53 14.14
N VAL A 192 -2.28 6.73 13.49
CA VAL A 192 -0.89 6.52 13.94
C VAL A 192 -0.05 7.78 13.72
N ALA A 193 -0.22 8.44 12.57
CA ALA A 193 0.49 9.67 12.24
C ALA A 193 0.09 10.86 13.12
N GLN A 194 -1.17 10.96 13.52
CA GLN A 194 -1.67 12.01 14.40
C GLN A 194 -0.95 12.05 15.76
N LYS A 195 -0.45 10.91 16.25
CA LYS A 195 0.35 10.87 17.49
C LYS A 195 1.71 11.58 17.35
N VAL A 196 2.21 11.69 16.14
CA VAL A 196 3.54 12.25 15.84
C VAL A 196 3.45 13.67 15.33
N ALA A 197 2.37 14.02 14.63
CA ALA A 197 2.15 15.37 14.13
C ALA A 197 1.95 16.38 15.27
N GLY A 198 2.29 17.66 15.03
CA GLY A 198 1.90 18.77 15.89
C GLY A 198 0.38 18.97 15.91
N ASP A 199 -0.13 19.66 16.93
CA ASP A 199 -1.58 19.85 17.12
C ASP A 199 -2.25 20.45 15.88
N GLY A 200 -3.28 19.77 15.38
CA GLY A 200 -4.08 20.20 14.22
C GLY A 200 -3.49 19.87 12.85
N ALA A 201 -2.24 19.43 12.77
CA ALA A 201 -1.56 19.16 11.49
C ALA A 201 -2.09 17.89 10.78
N VAL A 202 -2.49 16.87 11.54
CA VAL A 202 -3.07 15.63 11.03
C VAL A 202 -4.30 15.29 11.86
N THR A 203 -5.40 14.96 11.19
CA THR A 203 -6.64 14.53 11.82
C THR A 203 -7.00 13.12 11.39
N SER A 204 -7.54 12.34 12.32
CA SER A 204 -8.09 11.02 12.06
C SER A 204 -9.44 10.88 12.74
N ASP A 205 -10.37 10.20 12.07
CA ASP A 205 -11.71 9.96 12.61
C ASP A 205 -11.77 8.71 13.51
N VAL A 206 -10.62 8.06 13.74
CA VAL A 206 -10.51 6.78 14.47
C VAL A 206 -9.52 6.90 15.60
N GLY A 207 -9.90 6.44 16.79
CA GLY A 207 -8.99 6.38 17.93
C GLY A 207 -7.79 5.46 17.68
N LEU A 208 -6.59 5.88 18.10
CA LEU A 208 -5.34 5.14 17.94
C LEU A 208 -5.40 3.66 18.37
N PRO A 209 -6.01 3.28 19.52
CA PRO A 209 -6.07 1.88 19.92
C PRO A 209 -6.84 1.02 18.91
N LEU A 210 -8.01 1.51 18.47
CA LEU A 210 -8.86 0.81 17.51
C LEU A 210 -8.16 0.69 16.16
N ALA A 211 -7.58 1.78 15.66
CA ALA A 211 -6.82 1.80 14.41
C ALA A 211 -5.67 0.77 14.41
N THR A 212 -4.90 0.71 15.50
CA THR A 212 -3.78 -0.24 15.64
C THR A 212 -4.26 -1.68 15.62
N VAL A 213 -5.33 -1.99 16.36
CA VAL A 213 -5.93 -3.34 16.39
C VAL A 213 -6.43 -3.74 15.01
N LEU A 214 -7.14 -2.86 14.30
CA LEU A 214 -7.67 -3.14 12.96
C LEU A 214 -6.56 -3.32 11.92
N LEU A 215 -5.50 -2.52 11.96
CA LEU A 215 -4.32 -2.66 11.09
C LEU A 215 -3.61 -4.01 11.30
N VAL A 216 -3.42 -4.41 12.56
CA VAL A 216 -2.81 -5.71 12.88
C VAL A 216 -3.74 -6.84 12.44
N ALA A 217 -5.02 -6.76 12.78
CA ALA A 217 -6.01 -7.78 12.44
C ALA A 217 -6.12 -7.97 10.92
N VAL A 218 -6.27 -6.90 10.13
CA VAL A 218 -6.39 -6.99 8.68
C VAL A 218 -5.13 -7.58 8.05
N THR A 219 -3.95 -7.16 8.51
CA THR A 219 -2.67 -7.65 7.99
C THR A 219 -2.49 -9.14 8.28
N VAL A 220 -2.75 -9.57 9.52
CA VAL A 220 -2.59 -10.97 9.94
C VAL A 220 -3.63 -11.86 9.25
N VAL A 221 -4.90 -11.47 9.26
CA VAL A 221 -6.00 -12.25 8.65
C VAL A 221 -5.80 -12.37 7.15
N ALA A 222 -5.46 -11.28 6.44
CA ALA A 222 -5.24 -11.32 5.01
C ALA A 222 -4.05 -12.21 4.63
N THR A 223 -2.93 -12.09 5.36
CA THR A 223 -1.73 -12.92 5.14
C THR A 223 -2.01 -14.40 5.42
N TRP A 224 -2.69 -14.70 6.53
CA TRP A 224 -3.04 -16.06 6.90
C TRP A 224 -3.98 -16.69 5.87
N TYR A 225 -5.04 -15.98 5.48
CA TYR A 225 -6.00 -16.46 4.51
C TYR A 225 -5.38 -16.66 3.12
N ALA A 226 -4.51 -15.75 2.67
CA ALA A 226 -3.75 -15.93 1.43
C ALA A 226 -2.90 -17.21 1.48
N GLY A 227 -2.23 -17.45 2.62
CA GLY A 227 -1.48 -18.68 2.86
C GLY A 227 -2.34 -19.95 2.82
N GLN A 228 -3.55 -19.92 3.39
CA GLN A 228 -4.49 -21.05 3.34
C GLN A 228 -5.04 -21.26 1.92
N LYS A 229 -5.43 -20.20 1.21
CA LYS A 229 -5.94 -20.28 -0.15
C LYS A 229 -4.92 -20.91 -1.09
N LEU A 230 -3.64 -20.55 -0.94
CA LEU A 230 -2.58 -21.20 -1.69
C LEU A 230 -2.48 -22.69 -1.46
N ARG A 231 -2.86 -23.23 -0.30
CA ARG A 231 -2.88 -24.68 -0.05
C ARG A 231 -4.00 -25.40 -0.78
N THR A 232 -5.09 -24.70 -1.09
CA THR A 232 -6.26 -25.28 -1.76
C THR A 232 -6.21 -25.15 -3.27
N LEU A 233 -5.28 -24.34 -3.82
CA LEU A 233 -4.97 -24.32 -5.25
C LEU A 233 -4.45 -25.69 -5.68
N LYS A 234 -5.32 -26.44 -6.37
CA LYS A 234 -5.03 -27.67 -7.11
C LYS A 234 -4.81 -27.31 -8.58
N LEU A 235 -4.08 -28.17 -9.31
CA LEU A 235 -3.92 -28.09 -10.76
C LEU A 235 -5.28 -27.85 -11.41
N ALA A 236 -5.49 -26.67 -12.00
CA ALA A 236 -6.53 -26.55 -13.00
C ALA A 236 -6.01 -27.39 -14.18
N GLY A 237 -6.57 -28.59 -14.32
CA GLY A 237 -6.54 -29.28 -15.59
C GLY A 237 -7.12 -28.36 -16.64
N GLU A 238 -6.50 -28.39 -17.82
CA GLU A 238 -6.87 -27.66 -19.02
C GLU A 238 -8.39 -27.66 -19.21
N GLU A 239 -9.00 -26.48 -19.29
CA GLU A 239 -10.21 -26.23 -20.08
C GLU A 239 -9.83 -25.29 -21.22
#